data_AF-A0A377N8H3-F1
#
_entry.id   AF-A0A377N8H3-F1
#
_cell.length_a   1.000
_cell.length_b   1.000
_cell.length_c   1.000
_cell.angle_alpha   90.00
_cell.angle_beta   90.00
_cell.angle_gamma   90.00
#
_symmetry.space_group_name_H-M   'P 1'
#
loop_
_entity.id
_entity.type
_entity.pdbx_description
1 polymer ?
#
loop_
_entity_poly.entity_id
_entity_poly.type
_entity_poly.pdbx_seq_one_letter_code
_entity_poly.pdbx_strand_id
1 'polypeptide(L)' 'MKKYSALVLALLGSFSAMSHAETVLKFGVDPSFPPFESKAADGTLVGF' A
#
# COMPACT_ATOMS: atom_id res chain seq x y z
N MET A 1 18.89 -32.91 -14.41
CA MET A 1 19.00 -32.30 -13.06
C MET A 1 19.43 -30.82 -13.13
N LYS A 2 20.68 -30.50 -13.51
CA LYS A 2 21.24 -29.13 -13.47
C LYS A 2 20.47 -28.05 -14.28
N LYS A 3 19.91 -28.42 -15.43
CA LYS A 3 19.11 -27.54 -16.30
C LYS A 3 17.76 -27.13 -15.68
N TYR A 4 17.17 -27.98 -14.84
CA TYR A 4 15.94 -27.65 -14.12
C TYR A 4 16.22 -26.80 -12.89
N SER A 5 17.38 -26.95 -12.25
CA SER A 5 17.79 -26.12 -11.12
C SER A 5 17.93 -24.64 -11.50
N ALA A 6 18.50 -24.34 -12.66
CA ALA A 6 18.62 -22.96 -13.15
C ALA A 6 17.23 -22.35 -13.45
N LEU A 7 16.33 -23.14 -14.04
CA LEU A 7 14.95 -22.72 -14.33
C LEU A 7 14.17 -22.44 -13.04
N VAL A 8 14.30 -23.30 -12.02
CA VAL A 8 13.67 -23.10 -10.71
C VAL A 8 14.21 -21.84 -10.02
N LEU A 9 15.52 -21.59 -10.08
CA LEU A 9 16.11 -20.36 -9.52
C LEU A 9 15.59 -19.10 -10.22
N ALA A 10 15.46 -19.13 -11.55
CA ALA A 10 14.93 -18.01 -12.33
C ALA A 10 13.46 -17.72 -12.00
N LEU A 11 12.65 -18.77 -11.85
CA LEU A 11 11.24 -18.65 -11.46
C LEU A 11 11.09 -18.06 -10.05
N LEU A 12 11.88 -18.52 -9.09
CA LEU A 12 11.86 -17.98 -7.72
C LEU A 12 12.35 -16.54 -7.64
N GLY A 13 13.38 -16.17 -8.42
CA GLY A 13 13.90 -14.80 -8.48
C GLY A 13 12.97 -13.80 -9.18
N SER A 14 12.01 -14.27 -9.99
CA SER A 14 11.05 -13.39 -10.66
C SER A 14 9.95 -12.86 -9.72
N PHE A 15 9.68 -13.58 -8.61
CA PHE A 15 8.65 -13.17 -7.65
C PHE A 15 9.06 -11.98 -6.79
N SER A 16 10.36 -11.80 -6.49
CA SER A 16 10.84 -10.64 -5.73
C SER A 16 10.73 -9.32 -6.50
N ALA A 17 10.73 -9.35 -7.84
CA ALA A 17 10.48 -8.16 -8.64
C ALA A 17 9.03 -7.66 -8.57
N MET A 18 8.09 -8.50 -8.12
CA MET A 18 6.68 -8.12 -7.95
C MET A 18 6.35 -7.64 -6.54
N SER A 19 7.29 -7.69 -5.58
CA SER A 19 7.04 -7.16 -4.25
C SER A 19 7.07 -5.63 -4.29
N HIS A 20 5.90 -5.02 -4.43
CA HIS A 20 5.73 -3.59 -4.24
C HIS A 20 5.25 -3.34 -2.81
N ALA A 21 6.05 -2.64 -2.02
CA ALA A 21 5.61 -2.17 -0.71
C ALA A 21 4.72 -0.94 -0.93
N GLU A 22 3.46 -1.02 -0.52
CA GLU A 22 2.60 0.16 -0.47
C GLU A 22 3.17 1.12 0.58
N THR A 23 3.47 2.35 0.17
CA THR A 23 4.05 3.37 1.06
C THR A 23 3.00 4.34 1.57
N VAL A 24 1.78 4.27 1.03
CA VAL A 24 0.67 5.14 1.37
C VAL A 24 -0.43 4.33 2.07
N LEU A 25 -0.65 4.67 3.35
CA LEU A 25 -1.79 4.15 4.10
C LEU A 25 -3.03 5.00 3.78
N LYS A 26 -4.13 4.35 3.43
CA LYS A 26 -5.43 5.00 3.18
C LYS A 26 -6.34 4.74 4.37
N PHE A 27 -6.70 5.80 5.08
CA PHE A 27 -7.65 5.74 6.20
C PHE A 27 -9.05 6.10 5.70
N GLY A 28 -10.02 5.24 6.00
CA GLY A 28 -11.44 5.55 5.83
C GLY A 28 -11.96 6.19 7.11
N VAL A 29 -12.46 7.41 7.02
CA VAL A 29 -12.85 8.23 8.17
C VAL A 29 -14.20 8.90 7.94
N ASP A 30 -14.93 9.18 9.03
CA ASP A 30 -16.20 9.92 8.98
C ASP A 30 -15.93 11.42 9.27
N PRO A 31 -16.07 12.31 8.28
CA PRO A 31 -15.77 13.74 8.44
C PRO A 31 -16.86 14.53 9.18
N SER A 32 -17.73 13.86 9.94
CA SER A 32 -18.89 14.46 10.63
C SER A 32 -18.71 14.56 12.15
N PHE A 33 -17.49 14.35 12.67
CA PHE A 33 -17.23 14.25 14.11
C PHE A 33 -16.20 15.26 14.63
N PRO A 34 -16.49 16.58 14.55
CA PRO A 34 -15.62 17.60 15.14
C PRO A 34 -15.59 17.49 16.69
N PRO A 35 -14.44 17.81 17.35
CA PRO A 35 -13.22 18.38 16.79
C PRO A 35 -12.22 17.33 16.28
N PHE A 36 -12.56 16.04 16.30
CA PHE A 36 -11.65 14.96 15.98
C PHE A 36 -11.42 14.83 14.48
N GLU A 37 -12.48 14.86 13.67
CA GLU A 37 -12.37 14.82 12.20
C GLU A 37 -13.49 15.64 11.56
N SER A 38 -13.12 16.48 10.61
CA SER A 38 -14.05 17.32 9.85
C SER A 38 -13.50 17.65 8.46
N LYS A 39 -14.38 18.01 7.53
CA LYS A 39 -13.99 18.45 6.19
C LYS A 39 -13.96 19.97 6.11
N ALA A 40 -12.80 20.54 5.79
CA ALA A 40 -12.65 21.97 5.54
C ALA A 40 -13.30 22.37 4.20
N ALA A 41 -13.48 23.68 3.99
CA ALA A 41 -14.14 24.21 2.79
C ALA A 41 -13.40 23.90 1.48
N ASP A 42 -12.08 23.72 1.54
CA ASP A 42 -11.24 23.29 0.41
C ASP A 42 -11.27 21.77 0.18
N GLY A 43 -11.97 21.03 1.02
CA GLY A 43 -12.16 19.59 0.95
C GLY A 43 -11.12 18.76 1.69
N THR A 44 -10.14 19.39 2.35
CA THR A 44 -9.16 18.70 3.19
C THR A 44 -9.80 18.18 4.48
N LEU A 45 -9.27 17.09 5.02
CA LEU A 45 -9.64 16.58 6.34
C LEU A 45 -8.80 17.29 7.41
N VAL A 46 -9.47 17.81 8.43
CA VAL A 46 -8.88 18.58 9.53
C VAL A 46 -9.42 18.09 10.87
N GLY A 47 -8.62 18.18 11.92
CA GLY A 47 -8.96 17.66 13.24
C GLY A 47 -7.70 17.22 14.00
N PHE A 48 -7.88 16.42 15.05
CA PHE A 48 -6.78 15.89 15.86
C PHE A 48 -6.29 14.54 15.32
#